data_AF-A0A933D7J6-F1
#
_entry.id   AF-A0A933D7J6-F1
#
_cell.length_a   1.000
_cell.length_b   1.000
_cell.length_c   1.000
_cell.angle_alpha   90.00
_cell.angle_beta   90.00
_cell.angle_gamma   90.00
#
_symmetry.space_group_name_H-M   'P 1'
#
loop_
_entity.id
_entity.type
_entity.pdbx_description
1 polymer ?
#
loop_
_entity_poly.entity_id
_entity_poly.type
_entity_poly.pdbx_seq_one_letter_code
_entity_poly.pdbx_strand_id
1 'polypeptide(L)'
;MTDVRNPGGDASDPRDGMVAAGFSSFDVADYGSGAAGILDLQTVDFRGYHAVVVASDQGGWLRQEELDILNARRATLLDYLNGGGGIVAFSKSGGDDGTSGAQRDRFLFVPYAVRVIPILQSEVGFSVTPFGQLLGLSGSDVRGNYSHGYFSAEGGMELVAVDQDGRPVALGQRGRP
;
A
#
# COMPACT_ATOMS: atom_id res chain seq x y z
N MET A 1 -3.13 5.53 6.75
CA MET A 1 -3.11 6.66 5.79
C MET A 1 -4.18 6.42 4.77
N THR A 2 -5.22 7.24 4.80
CA THR A 2 -6.38 7.15 3.94
C THR A 2 -7.16 8.45 4.05
N ASP A 3 -7.84 8.87 2.98
CA ASP A 3 -8.85 9.92 3.10
C ASP A 3 -10.06 9.40 3.92
N VAL A 4 -10.91 10.31 4.36
CA VAL A 4 -12.19 10.06 5.04
C VAL A 4 -13.40 10.33 4.14
N ARG A 5 -13.19 10.93 2.97
CA ARG A 5 -14.21 11.19 1.96
C ARG A 5 -14.39 9.94 1.11
N ASN A 6 -15.53 9.27 1.28
CA ASN A 6 -15.90 8.12 0.46
C ASN A 6 -15.83 8.49 -1.05
N PRO A 7 -14.96 7.83 -1.84
CA PRO A 7 -14.83 8.10 -3.28
C PRO A 7 -15.98 7.51 -4.11
N GLY A 8 -16.83 6.64 -3.54
CA GLY A 8 -17.91 5.95 -4.23
C GLY A 8 -17.43 4.76 -5.09
N GLY A 9 -18.32 4.22 -5.93
CA GLY A 9 -17.98 3.15 -6.88
C GLY A 9 -17.68 1.81 -6.22
N ASP A 10 -16.62 1.14 -6.69
CA ASP A 10 -16.12 -0.14 -6.20
C ASP A 10 -15.12 0.00 -5.03
N ALA A 11 -14.92 1.23 -4.54
CA ALA A 11 -13.99 1.49 -3.46
C ALA A 11 -14.54 1.03 -2.11
N SER A 12 -13.67 0.38 -1.33
CA SER A 12 -13.95 -0.07 0.02
C SER A 12 -13.20 0.77 1.04
N ASP A 13 -13.80 0.98 2.20
CA ASP A 13 -13.20 1.71 3.29
C ASP A 13 -12.01 0.92 3.87
N PRO A 14 -10.77 1.44 3.83
CA PRO A 14 -9.60 0.73 4.36
C PRO A 14 -9.69 0.44 5.86
N ARG A 15 -10.51 1.20 6.60
CA ARG A 15 -10.71 1.01 8.05
C ARG A 15 -11.43 -0.30 8.35
N ASP A 16 -12.37 -0.72 7.49
CA ASP A 16 -13.06 -2.00 7.64
C ASP A 16 -12.09 -3.17 7.48
N GLY A 17 -11.13 -3.05 6.56
CA GLY A 17 -10.05 -4.02 6.38
C GLY A 17 -9.14 -4.14 7.62
N MET A 18 -8.83 -3.02 8.29
CA MET A 18 -8.06 -3.03 9.54
C MET A 18 -8.81 -3.75 10.66
N VAL A 19 -10.10 -3.49 10.81
CA VAL A 19 -10.95 -4.18 11.80
C VAL A 19 -11.05 -5.67 11.49
N ALA A 20 -11.26 -6.04 10.22
CA ALA A 20 -11.32 -7.44 9.78
C ALA A 20 -9.99 -8.19 10.01
N ALA A 21 -8.85 -7.49 9.90
CA ALA A 21 -7.53 -8.02 10.24
C ALA A 21 -7.29 -8.15 11.76
N GLY A 22 -8.25 -7.77 12.61
CA GLY A 22 -8.19 -7.92 14.06
C GLY A 22 -7.61 -6.71 14.81
N PHE A 23 -7.35 -5.59 14.13
CA PHE A 23 -6.90 -4.37 14.79
C PHE A 23 -8.09 -3.66 15.46
N SER A 24 -8.07 -3.62 16.79
CA SER A 24 -9.09 -2.93 17.60
C SER A 24 -8.77 -1.47 17.90
N SER A 25 -7.54 -1.04 17.59
CA SER A 25 -7.09 0.35 17.75
C SER A 25 -6.07 0.69 16.66
N PHE A 26 -6.31 1.81 15.99
CA PHE A 26 -5.43 2.43 15.01
C PHE A 26 -5.85 3.89 14.85
N ASP A 27 -4.89 4.74 14.48
CA ASP A 27 -5.19 6.12 14.10
C ASP A 27 -5.31 6.24 12.58
N VAL A 28 -6.12 7.21 12.15
CA VAL A 28 -6.25 7.58 10.74
C VAL A 28 -5.57 8.93 10.55
N ALA A 29 -4.73 9.03 9.51
CA ALA A 29 -4.20 10.30 9.05
C ALA A 29 -4.56 10.50 7.57
N ASP A 30 -4.98 11.72 7.23
CA ASP A 30 -5.32 12.19 5.89
C ASP A 30 -4.52 13.45 5.53
N TYR A 31 -4.80 14.08 4.39
CA TYR A 31 -4.11 15.26 3.88
C TYR A 31 -4.07 16.51 4.79
N GLY A 32 -4.66 16.45 5.99
CA GLY A 32 -4.77 17.56 6.94
C GLY A 32 -6.15 18.21 6.87
N SER A 33 -7.20 17.42 6.64
CA SER A 33 -8.56 17.93 6.41
C SER A 33 -9.17 18.67 7.60
N GLY A 34 -8.63 18.45 8.81
CA GLY A 34 -9.20 18.94 10.07
C GLY A 34 -10.41 18.14 10.55
N ALA A 35 -10.71 16.99 9.95
CA ALA A 35 -11.77 16.11 10.41
C ALA A 35 -11.52 15.61 11.84
N ALA A 36 -12.58 15.52 12.65
CA ALA A 36 -12.47 15.14 14.05
C ALA A 36 -11.89 13.72 14.21
N GLY A 37 -10.84 13.59 15.04
CA GLY A 37 -10.17 12.31 15.28
C GLY A 37 -9.24 11.85 14.16
N ILE A 38 -9.01 12.69 13.15
CA ILE A 38 -8.08 12.41 12.04
C ILE A 38 -6.82 13.22 12.24
N LEU A 39 -5.68 12.55 12.16
CA LEU A 39 -4.36 13.16 12.28
C LEU A 39 -3.99 13.84 10.96
N ASP A 40 -3.23 14.92 11.07
CA ASP A 40 -2.67 15.61 9.92
C ASP A 40 -1.43 14.86 9.41
N LEU A 41 -1.53 14.29 8.20
CA LEU A 41 -0.44 13.56 7.56
C LEU A 41 0.79 14.43 7.28
N GLN A 42 0.67 15.75 7.26
CA GLN A 42 1.82 16.64 7.10
C GLN A 42 2.71 16.64 8.35
N THR A 43 2.12 16.41 9.52
CA THR A 43 2.78 16.65 10.81
C THR A 43 2.83 15.43 11.74
N VAL A 44 2.03 14.39 11.50
CA VAL A 44 2.02 13.17 12.33
C VAL A 44 3.42 12.56 12.47
N ASP A 45 3.78 12.18 13.70
CA ASP A 45 5.07 11.52 14.00
C ASP A 45 4.94 10.00 13.85
N PHE A 46 5.52 9.44 12.78
CA PHE A 46 5.45 8.01 12.49
C PHE A 46 6.12 7.14 13.57
N ARG A 47 7.05 7.69 14.36
CA ARG A 47 7.75 6.94 15.42
C ARG A 47 6.83 6.51 16.57
N GLY A 48 5.63 7.10 16.66
CA GLY A 48 4.58 6.66 17.59
C GLY A 48 3.88 5.35 17.19
N TYR A 49 4.18 4.80 16.01
CA TYR A 49 3.48 3.64 15.44
C TYR A 49 4.42 2.47 15.19
N HIS A 50 3.92 1.25 15.36
CA HIS A 50 4.64 0.03 14.96
C HIS A 50 4.60 -0.19 13.44
N ALA A 51 3.49 0.22 12.82
CA ALA A 51 3.26 0.07 11.40
C ALA A 51 2.48 1.25 10.85
N VAL A 52 2.82 1.65 9.62
CA VAL A 52 2.05 2.58 8.80
C VAL A 52 1.40 1.79 7.68
N VAL A 53 0.07 1.82 7.63
CA VAL A 53 -0.70 1.21 6.53
C VAL A 53 -1.16 2.31 5.59
N VAL A 54 -0.80 2.20 4.31
CA VAL A 54 -1.20 3.11 3.24
C VAL A 54 -2.24 2.43 2.37
N ALA A 55 -3.44 3.02 2.32
CA ALA A 55 -4.54 2.50 1.53
C ALA A 55 -4.21 2.45 0.03
N SER A 56 -4.96 1.62 -0.71
CA SER A 56 -4.81 1.52 -2.15
C SER A 56 -5.18 2.83 -2.86
N ASP A 57 -4.40 3.16 -3.88
CA ASP A 57 -4.56 4.31 -4.77
C ASP A 57 -5.78 4.22 -5.71
N GLN A 58 -6.40 3.04 -5.82
CA GLN A 58 -7.75 2.83 -6.36
C GLN A 58 -8.35 1.58 -5.71
N GLY A 59 -9.68 1.53 -5.53
CA GLY A 59 -10.36 0.51 -4.73
C GLY A 59 -10.21 0.71 -3.22
N GLY A 60 -9.19 1.46 -2.80
CA GLY A 60 -9.09 2.10 -1.49
C GLY A 60 -9.36 3.60 -1.58
N TRP A 61 -9.14 4.31 -0.47
CA TRP A 61 -9.47 5.73 -0.33
C TRP A 61 -8.22 6.62 -0.31
N LEU A 62 -7.08 6.17 -0.82
CA LEU A 62 -5.90 7.04 -0.97
C LEU A 62 -6.09 7.99 -2.16
N ARG A 63 -6.01 9.30 -1.94
CA ARG A 63 -6.04 10.30 -3.01
C ARG A 63 -4.65 10.85 -3.31
N GLN A 64 -4.60 11.67 -4.36
CA GLN A 64 -3.37 12.33 -4.78
C GLN A 64 -2.82 13.24 -3.68
N GLU A 65 -3.67 13.89 -2.89
CA GLU A 65 -3.23 14.81 -1.82
C GLU A 65 -2.46 14.06 -0.72
N GLU A 66 -2.95 12.92 -0.24
CA GLU A 66 -2.19 12.10 0.72
C GLU A 66 -0.91 11.55 0.09
N LEU A 67 -0.97 11.08 -1.16
CA LEU A 67 0.18 10.52 -1.85
C LEU A 67 1.29 11.57 -2.05
N ASP A 68 0.94 12.79 -2.44
CA ASP A 68 1.87 13.90 -2.62
C ASP A 68 2.57 14.23 -1.28
N ILE A 69 1.84 14.20 -0.15
CA ILE A 69 2.42 14.39 1.19
C ILE A 69 3.34 13.22 1.57
N LEU A 70 2.94 11.96 1.34
CA LEU A 70 3.79 10.80 1.60
C LEU A 70 5.10 10.89 0.81
N ASN A 71 5.01 11.24 -0.47
CA ASN A 71 6.16 11.41 -1.35
C ASN A 71 7.08 12.54 -0.87
N ALA A 72 6.51 13.67 -0.44
CA ALA A 72 7.28 14.77 0.15
C ALA A 72 7.95 14.37 1.47
N ARG A 73 7.33 13.48 2.25
CA ARG A 73 7.84 12.96 3.53
C ARG A 73 8.70 11.70 3.38
N ARG A 74 9.17 11.36 2.17
CA ARG A 74 10.01 10.17 1.91
C ARG A 74 11.20 10.04 2.86
N ALA A 75 11.93 11.13 3.14
CA ALA A 75 13.07 11.08 4.05
C ALA A 75 12.65 10.68 5.48
N THR A 76 11.55 11.24 5.97
CA THR A 76 10.99 10.88 7.28
C THR A 76 10.53 9.43 7.34
N LEU A 77 9.91 8.92 6.27
CA LEU A 77 9.50 7.51 6.19
C LEU A 77 10.71 6.57 6.14
N LEU A 78 11.78 6.96 5.46
CA LEU A 78 13.05 6.23 5.48
C LEU A 78 13.66 6.20 6.88
N ASP A 79 13.69 7.33 7.59
CA ASP A 79 14.17 7.38 8.98
C ASP A 79 13.32 6.50 9.91
N TYR A 80 12.00 6.52 9.74
CA TYR A 80 11.08 5.65 10.48
C TYR A 80 11.35 4.16 10.21
N LEU A 81 11.52 3.76 8.95
CA LEU A 81 11.88 2.38 8.57
C LEU A 81 13.26 1.98 9.16
N ASN A 82 14.25 2.86 9.08
CA ASN A 82 15.58 2.64 9.67
C ASN A 82 15.53 2.57 11.20
N GLY A 83 14.54 3.20 11.83
CA GLY A 83 14.25 3.09 13.26
C GLY A 83 13.49 1.82 13.66
N GLY A 84 13.23 0.89 12.73
CA GLY A 84 12.54 -0.37 12.99
C GLY A 84 11.03 -0.34 12.72
N GLY A 85 10.50 0.76 12.17
CA GLY A 85 9.10 0.87 11.78
C GLY A 85 8.71 -0.02 10.60
N GLY A 86 7.44 -0.44 10.54
CA GLY A 86 6.87 -1.18 9.40
C GLY A 86 6.06 -0.29 8.46
N ILE A 87 6.09 -0.57 7.15
CA ILE A 87 5.15 0.01 6.16
C ILE A 87 4.47 -1.12 5.39
N VAL A 88 3.15 -1.03 5.27
CA VAL A 88 2.33 -1.82 4.34
C VAL A 88 1.64 -0.85 3.40
N ALA A 89 1.84 -1.00 2.10
CA ALA A 89 1.26 -0.09 1.12
C ALA A 89 0.59 -0.90 0.00
N PHE A 90 -0.70 -0.64 -0.22
CA PHE A 90 -1.51 -1.32 -1.23
C PHE A 90 -1.54 -0.50 -2.53
N SER A 91 -1.63 -1.18 -3.68
CA SER A 91 -1.79 -0.56 -4.99
C SER A 91 -2.87 -1.27 -5.81
N LYS A 92 -3.52 -0.51 -6.67
CA LYS A 92 -4.26 -0.98 -7.84
C LYS A 92 -3.72 -0.34 -9.13
N SER A 93 -2.49 0.20 -9.10
CA SER A 93 -1.77 0.92 -10.18
C SER A 93 -2.50 2.12 -10.81
N GLY A 94 -3.68 2.45 -10.27
CA GLY A 94 -4.70 3.37 -10.77
C GLY A 94 -5.16 3.04 -12.18
N GLY A 95 -6.34 2.46 -12.23
CA GLY A 95 -7.03 2.12 -13.47
C GLY A 95 -7.80 3.30 -14.06
N ASP A 96 -7.62 3.45 -15.37
CA ASP A 96 -8.60 3.54 -16.48
C ASP A 96 -9.82 4.48 -16.41
N ASP A 97 -10.34 4.86 -15.24
CA ASP A 97 -11.54 5.71 -15.13
C ASP A 97 -11.22 7.19 -14.91
N GLY A 98 -10.00 7.53 -14.48
CA GLY A 98 -9.53 8.91 -14.27
C GLY A 98 -10.34 9.76 -13.29
N THR A 99 -11.26 9.18 -12.51
CA THR A 99 -12.27 9.95 -11.75
C THR A 99 -12.15 9.82 -10.24
N SER A 100 -11.45 8.80 -9.73
CA SER A 100 -11.17 8.70 -8.29
C SER A 100 -9.82 8.01 -8.00
N GLY A 101 -9.16 8.41 -6.91
CA GLY A 101 -7.86 7.85 -6.47
C GLY A 101 -6.62 8.63 -6.88
N ALA A 102 -5.43 8.15 -6.49
CA ALA A 102 -4.16 8.75 -6.87
C ALA A 102 -3.77 8.35 -8.30
N GLN A 103 -3.24 9.29 -9.09
CA GLN A 103 -3.09 9.16 -10.55
C GLN A 103 -1.63 9.08 -11.01
N ARG A 104 -0.70 9.65 -10.23
CA ARG A 104 0.72 9.77 -10.57
C ARG A 104 1.60 9.53 -9.35
N ASP A 105 2.90 9.35 -9.59
CA ASP A 105 3.94 9.32 -8.55
C ASP A 105 3.70 8.27 -7.44
N ARG A 106 3.13 7.14 -7.83
CA ARG A 106 2.79 6.03 -6.94
C ARG A 106 4.06 5.45 -6.33
N PHE A 107 4.04 5.23 -5.01
CA PHE A 107 5.12 4.60 -4.23
C PHE A 107 6.46 5.33 -4.20
N LEU A 108 6.58 6.61 -4.62
CA LEU A 108 7.86 7.32 -4.49
C LEU A 108 8.27 7.50 -3.02
N PHE A 109 7.33 7.43 -2.09
CA PHE A 109 7.58 7.41 -0.64
C PHE A 109 8.22 6.11 -0.14
N VAL A 110 8.06 5.00 -0.88
CA VAL A 110 8.78 3.76 -0.57
C VAL A 110 10.23 3.97 -0.99
N PRO A 111 11.22 3.79 -0.09
CA PRO A 111 12.58 4.25 -0.34
C PRO A 111 13.35 3.47 -1.42
N TYR A 112 12.72 2.51 -2.08
CA TYR A 112 13.31 1.65 -3.10
C TYR A 112 12.86 2.07 -4.50
N ALA A 113 13.75 1.92 -5.49
CA ALA A 113 13.45 2.20 -6.90
C ALA A 113 12.55 1.10 -7.49
N VAL A 114 11.32 1.02 -6.99
CA VAL A 114 10.26 0.19 -7.56
C VAL A 114 9.29 1.08 -8.32
N ARG A 115 8.88 0.64 -9.51
CA ARG A 115 7.83 1.29 -10.28
C ARG A 115 6.71 0.29 -10.48
N VAL A 116 5.47 0.71 -10.23
CA VAL A 116 4.31 -0.09 -10.59
C VAL A 116 4.05 0.07 -12.08
N ILE A 117 3.96 -1.04 -12.79
CA ILE A 117 3.55 -1.13 -14.19
C ILE A 117 2.07 -1.54 -14.22
N PRO A 118 1.18 -0.68 -14.73
CA PRO A 118 -0.24 -1.02 -14.85
C PRO A 118 -0.47 -2.18 -15.82
N ILE A 119 -1.33 -3.11 -15.43
CA ILE A 119 -1.84 -4.19 -16.28
C ILE A 119 -3.17 -4.67 -15.71
N LEU A 120 -4.14 -5.01 -16.56
CA LEU A 120 -5.34 -5.72 -16.11
C LEU A 120 -5.20 -7.20 -16.44
N GLN A 121 -5.05 -8.05 -15.43
CA GLN A 121 -4.93 -9.50 -15.63
C GLN A 121 -5.69 -10.30 -14.58
N SER A 122 -6.28 -11.42 -14.99
CA SER A 122 -6.87 -12.37 -14.05
C SER A 122 -5.76 -13.02 -13.22
N GLU A 123 -6.02 -13.25 -11.93
CA GLU A 123 -5.07 -13.88 -11.01
C GLU A 123 -5.01 -15.42 -11.16
N VAL A 124 -4.95 -15.89 -12.41
CA VAL A 124 -4.74 -17.29 -12.75
C VAL A 124 -3.23 -17.54 -12.84
N GLY A 125 -2.77 -18.65 -12.25
CA GLY A 125 -1.34 -19.02 -12.29
C GLY A 125 -0.45 -18.24 -11.32
N PHE A 126 -1.01 -17.32 -10.54
CA PHE A 126 -0.29 -16.59 -9.50
C PHE A 126 0.23 -17.55 -8.42
N SER A 127 1.36 -17.22 -7.82
CA SER A 127 1.97 -18.05 -6.79
C SER A 127 2.61 -17.22 -5.68
N VAL A 128 2.49 -17.72 -4.46
CA VAL A 128 3.20 -17.20 -3.30
C VAL A 128 4.59 -17.85 -3.27
N THR A 129 5.62 -17.05 -3.07
CA THR A 129 7.00 -17.53 -2.94
C THR A 129 7.22 -18.20 -1.58
N PRO A 130 8.35 -18.91 -1.36
CA PRO A 130 8.70 -19.39 -0.02
C PRO A 130 8.76 -18.27 1.03
N PHE A 131 9.22 -17.08 0.66
CA PHE A 131 9.23 -15.93 1.56
C PHE A 131 7.81 -15.48 1.92
N GLY A 132 6.89 -15.40 0.94
CA GLY A 132 5.48 -15.08 1.23
C GLY A 132 4.80 -16.13 2.12
N GLN A 133 5.15 -17.41 1.97
CA GLN A 133 4.66 -18.47 2.85
C GLN A 133 5.15 -18.31 4.29
N LEU A 134 6.38 -17.81 4.50
CA LEU A 134 6.87 -17.47 5.85
C LEU A 134 6.09 -16.30 6.49
N LEU A 135 5.43 -15.47 5.67
CA LEU A 135 4.52 -14.43 6.14
C LEU A 135 3.09 -14.98 6.41
N GLY A 136 2.86 -16.27 6.20
CA GLY A 136 1.57 -16.93 6.39
C GLY A 136 0.66 -16.88 5.17
N LEU A 137 1.13 -16.39 4.02
CA LEU A 137 0.34 -16.35 2.80
C LEU A 137 0.28 -17.71 2.12
N SER A 138 -0.83 -17.95 1.45
CA SER A 138 -1.16 -19.17 0.74
C SER A 138 -1.60 -18.86 -0.70
N GLY A 139 -1.69 -19.90 -1.53
CA GLY A 139 -2.14 -19.74 -2.91
C GLY A 139 -3.54 -19.13 -3.05
N SER A 140 -4.42 -19.30 -2.06
CA SER A 140 -5.76 -18.69 -2.09
C SER A 140 -5.75 -17.17 -1.87
N ASP A 141 -4.69 -16.62 -1.30
CA ASP A 141 -4.59 -15.18 -1.00
C ASP A 141 -4.21 -14.34 -2.23
N VAL A 142 -3.72 -14.99 -3.29
CA VAL A 142 -3.22 -14.33 -4.51
C VAL A 142 -3.90 -14.86 -5.78
N ARG A 143 -5.04 -15.55 -5.64
CA ARG A 143 -5.78 -16.17 -6.74
C ARG A 143 -7.27 -15.87 -6.63
N GLY A 144 -7.93 -15.79 -7.78
CA GLY A 144 -9.39 -15.73 -7.86
C GLY A 144 -9.96 -14.32 -8.03
N ASN A 145 -9.13 -13.31 -8.25
CA ASN A 145 -9.57 -11.96 -8.60
C ASN A 145 -8.81 -11.43 -9.85
N TYR A 146 -8.54 -10.13 -9.88
CA TYR A 146 -7.79 -9.42 -10.90
C TYR A 146 -6.66 -8.63 -10.26
N SER A 147 -5.46 -8.79 -10.82
CA SER A 147 -4.32 -7.94 -10.53
C SER A 147 -4.36 -6.74 -11.47
N HIS A 148 -4.06 -5.57 -10.90
CA HIS A 148 -4.05 -4.32 -11.64
C HIS A 148 -2.63 -3.81 -11.92
N GLY A 149 -1.59 -4.52 -11.49
CA GLY A 149 -0.22 -4.07 -11.70
C GLY A 149 0.81 -5.05 -11.18
N TYR A 150 2.05 -4.85 -11.62
CA TYR A 150 3.23 -5.53 -11.09
C TYR A 150 4.37 -4.53 -10.88
N PHE A 151 5.37 -4.87 -10.08
CA PHE A 151 6.55 -4.04 -9.89
C PHE A 151 7.59 -4.35 -10.96
N SER A 152 8.16 -3.31 -11.58
CA SER A 152 9.21 -3.45 -12.60
C SER A 152 10.52 -4.04 -12.08
N ALA A 153 10.71 -4.00 -10.75
CA ALA A 153 11.89 -4.52 -10.06
C ALA A 153 11.54 -4.76 -8.58
N GLU A 154 12.36 -5.57 -7.91
CA GLU A 154 12.26 -5.86 -6.47
C GLU A 154 12.75 -4.69 -5.59
N GLY A 155 13.64 -3.86 -6.12
CA GLY A 155 14.19 -2.70 -5.39
C GLY A 155 15.00 -3.08 -4.14
N GLY A 156 15.44 -4.33 -3.99
CA GLY A 156 16.13 -4.82 -2.79
C GLY A 156 15.22 -5.42 -1.73
N MET A 157 13.91 -5.53 -2.02
CA MET A 157 12.95 -6.29 -1.22
C MET A 157 12.86 -7.74 -1.70
N GLU A 158 12.34 -8.63 -0.86
CA GLU A 158 12.08 -10.04 -1.19
C GLU A 158 10.76 -10.17 -1.95
N LEU A 159 10.72 -11.07 -2.93
CA LEU A 159 9.49 -11.45 -3.62
C LEU A 159 8.54 -12.16 -2.66
N VAL A 160 7.32 -11.65 -2.51
CA VAL A 160 6.26 -12.28 -1.70
C VAL A 160 5.33 -13.11 -2.57
N ALA A 161 4.96 -12.58 -3.73
CA ALA A 161 4.14 -13.28 -4.71
C ALA A 161 4.46 -12.80 -6.14
N VAL A 162 4.23 -13.69 -7.10
CA VAL A 162 4.45 -13.45 -8.53
C VAL A 162 3.24 -13.84 -9.36
N ASP A 163 3.07 -13.18 -10.50
CA ASP A 163 2.10 -13.57 -11.53
C ASP A 163 2.56 -14.82 -12.30
N GLN A 164 1.75 -15.28 -13.26
CA GLN A 164 2.06 -16.45 -14.10
C GLN A 164 3.32 -16.29 -14.96
N ASP A 165 3.71 -15.04 -15.27
CA ASP A 165 4.90 -14.70 -16.05
C ASP A 165 6.13 -14.50 -15.14
N GLY A 166 5.99 -14.73 -13.82
CA GLY A 166 7.04 -14.54 -12.83
C GLY A 166 7.28 -13.08 -12.44
N ARG A 167 6.37 -12.16 -12.80
CA ARG A 167 6.52 -10.74 -12.46
C ARG A 167 6.13 -10.48 -11.00
N PRO A 168 6.83 -9.59 -10.27
CA PRO A 168 6.53 -9.32 -8.87
C PRO A 168 5.18 -8.61 -8.71
N VAL A 169 4.26 -9.19 -7.94
CA VAL A 169 2.96 -8.55 -7.61
C VAL A 169 2.85 -8.18 -6.13
N ALA A 170 3.70 -8.77 -5.29
CA ALA A 170 3.87 -8.37 -3.90
C ALA A 170 5.35 -8.46 -3.54
N LEU A 171 5.84 -7.43 -2.85
CA LEU A 171 7.20 -7.31 -2.35
C LEU A 171 7.17 -7.08 -0.84
N GLY A 172 8.15 -7.61 -0.14
CA GLY A 172 8.24 -7.45 1.31
C GLY A 172 9.69 -7.49 1.77
N GLN A 173 9.96 -6.84 2.90
CA GLN A 173 11.26 -6.95 3.56
C GLN A 173 11.04 -6.85 5.05
N ARG A 174 11.92 -7.48 5.82
CA ARG A 174 12.02 -7.21 7.25
C ARG A 174 12.94 -6.02 7.46
N GLY A 175 12.59 -5.13 8.38
CA GLY A 175 13.53 -4.09 8.85
C GLY A 175 14.83 -4.77 9.29
N ARG A 176 15.98 -4.23 8.85
CA ARG A 176 17.26 -4.77 9.28
C ARG A 176 17.41 -4.54 10.80
N PRO A 177 17.79 -5.55 11.58
CA PRO A 177 18.07 -5.38 13.01
C PRO A 177 19.26 -4.45 13.25
#